data_AF-A0ABC9DV03-F1
#
_entry.id   AF-A0ABC9DV03-F1
#
_cell.length_a   1.000
_cell.length_b   1.000
_cell.length_c   1.000
_cell.angle_alpha   90.00
_cell.angle_beta   90.00
_cell.angle_gamma   90.00
#
_symmetry.space_group_name_H-M   'P 1'
#
loop_
_entity.id
_entity.type
_entity.pdbx_description
1 polymer ?
#
loop_
_entity_poly.entity_id
_entity_poly.type
_entity_poly.pdbx_seq_one_letter_code
_entity_poly.pdbx_strand_id
1 'polypeptide(L)'
;MGCIASKSNPTKNSKNLTSPPSMEDEQRQRKQQQRGSDGLTAFTLRLAKQLAAENDAARRNNNNNIVFSPLSIYAVLGLVAAGARGAALDELLALLGASSRDDLAVFVRDVAERAFLSGGSGPVVSFASGVWRDRTVSLDPSFLAAAAETYKAEVRAVDFKENRDEAIDEINRWVSKATRGLIDGVLDGDSVGPLTRLVLVNAVYFKGKWAIPFDPSRTDMAGKFHLLGGGGAVDAPMMRGSGRRLVAVHPGFKVLKLRYQAPFGLDGAGGESSAAAAWYSMCVFLPDERDGLWGLVDEIASRPSFLRDHLWVNMVKVGDLRLPRFKMTFSRELAGALRAIGLKATLDPAQERGDLSGIAAEESGAAGTLPPLSIDGICHKAVIEVNEEGTEAAAVTCARAGREASLPAPPVDFVADHPFAFFLMEEVSGAVVFAGCVLDPTK
;
A
#
# COMPACT_ATOMS: atom_id res chain seq x y z
N MET A 1 -11.18 -71.76 23.43
CA MET A 1 -10.60 -70.43 23.16
C MET A 1 -11.30 -69.86 21.94
N GLY A 2 -12.00 -68.73 22.07
CA GLY A 2 -12.53 -67.99 20.92
C GLY A 2 -11.69 -66.74 20.70
N CYS A 3 -11.40 -66.41 19.44
CA CYS A 3 -10.79 -65.14 19.06
C CYS A 3 -11.78 -64.30 18.26
N ILE A 4 -11.84 -63.02 18.62
CA ILE A 4 -12.73 -62.01 18.05
C ILE A 4 -11.90 -61.10 17.14
N ALA A 5 -12.38 -60.82 15.93
CA ALA A 5 -12.04 -59.64 15.13
C ALA A 5 -13.18 -59.42 14.11
N SER A 6 -14.23 -58.67 14.44
CA SER A 6 -14.33 -57.21 14.37
C SER A 6 -14.40 -56.66 12.93
N LYS A 7 -15.52 -55.98 12.64
CA LYS A 7 -15.78 -55.30 11.36
C LYS A 7 -14.98 -54.00 11.28
N SER A 8 -14.51 -53.64 10.09
CA SER A 8 -14.49 -52.23 9.69
C SER A 8 -14.60 -52.07 8.17
N ASN A 9 -15.56 -51.23 7.76
CA ASN A 9 -15.57 -50.51 6.50
C ASN A 9 -15.88 -49.07 6.90
N PRO A 10 -15.11 -48.08 6.43
CA PRO A 10 -15.80 -47.00 5.72
C PRO A 10 -15.03 -46.46 4.51
N THR A 11 -15.77 -46.29 3.42
CA THR A 11 -15.75 -45.13 2.51
C THR A 11 -14.55 -44.19 2.59
N LYS A 12 -13.60 -44.34 1.66
CA LYS A 12 -12.71 -43.23 1.27
C LYS A 12 -13.50 -42.22 0.44
N ASN A 13 -13.75 -41.04 1.00
CA ASN A 13 -14.18 -39.87 0.23
C ASN A 13 -13.17 -39.60 -0.88
N SER A 14 -13.63 -39.63 -2.14
CA SER A 14 -12.85 -39.07 -3.25
C SER A 14 -12.72 -37.57 -3.02
N LYS A 15 -11.52 -37.09 -2.72
CA LYS A 15 -11.24 -35.66 -2.81
C LYS A 15 -11.28 -35.30 -4.29
N ASN A 16 -12.11 -34.33 -4.66
CA ASN A 16 -12.04 -33.72 -5.99
C ASN A 16 -10.65 -33.09 -6.17
N LEU A 17 -9.74 -33.78 -6.85
CA LEU A 17 -8.59 -33.13 -7.45
C LEU A 17 -9.12 -32.33 -8.64
N THR A 18 -9.26 -31.03 -8.46
CA THR A 18 -9.41 -30.10 -9.58
C THR A 18 -8.20 -30.26 -10.50
N SER A 19 -8.47 -30.44 -11.79
CA SER A 19 -7.42 -30.50 -12.81
C SER A 19 -6.57 -29.21 -12.76
N PRO A 20 -5.26 -29.28 -13.03
CA PRO A 20 -4.45 -28.08 -13.16
C PRO A 20 -5.02 -27.18 -14.29
N PRO A 21 -4.94 -25.84 -14.14
CA PRO A 21 -5.48 -24.91 -15.13
C PRO A 21 -4.81 -25.12 -16.50
N SER A 22 -5.53 -24.79 -17.58
CA SER A 22 -4.94 -24.87 -18.91
C SER A 22 -3.90 -23.74 -19.12
N MET A 23 -3.01 -23.94 -20.09
CA MET A 23 -2.05 -22.89 -20.50
C MET A 23 -2.75 -21.59 -20.93
N GLU A 24 -3.98 -21.66 -21.43
CA GLU A 24 -4.77 -20.47 -21.78
C GLU A 24 -5.33 -19.77 -20.53
N ASP A 25 -5.75 -20.53 -19.51
CA ASP A 25 -6.24 -19.99 -18.25
C ASP A 25 -5.12 -19.29 -17.48
N GLU A 26 -3.92 -19.87 -17.42
CA GLU A 26 -2.75 -19.22 -16.85
C GLU A 26 -2.41 -17.91 -17.56
N GLN A 27 -2.47 -17.86 -18.90
CA GLN A 27 -2.23 -16.64 -19.66
C GLN A 27 -3.32 -15.58 -19.42
N ARG A 28 -4.59 -15.99 -19.26
CA ARG A 28 -5.70 -15.08 -18.91
C ARG A 28 -5.50 -14.49 -17.53
N GLN A 29 -5.21 -15.32 -16.52
CA GLN A 29 -4.93 -14.89 -15.14
C GLN A 29 -3.75 -13.91 -15.08
N ARG A 30 -2.62 -14.22 -15.73
CA ARG A 30 -1.45 -13.32 -15.79
C ARG A 30 -1.79 -11.96 -16.42
N LYS A 31 -2.59 -11.93 -17.50
CA LYS A 31 -3.05 -10.68 -18.12
C LYS A 31 -4.01 -9.89 -17.22
N GLN A 32 -4.89 -10.56 -16.49
CA GLN A 32 -5.81 -9.93 -15.54
C GLN A 32 -5.04 -9.32 -14.35
N GLN A 33 -4.11 -10.07 -13.76
CA GLN A 33 -3.23 -9.58 -12.69
C GLN A 33 -2.38 -8.38 -13.14
N GLN A 34 -1.81 -8.42 -14.34
CA GLN A 34 -1.05 -7.30 -14.89
C GLN A 34 -1.91 -6.04 -15.07
N ARG A 35 -3.15 -6.17 -15.56
CA ARG A 35 -4.08 -5.04 -15.68
C ARG A 35 -4.40 -4.40 -14.34
N GLY A 36 -4.63 -5.22 -13.30
CA GLY A 36 -4.86 -4.72 -11.94
C GLY A 36 -3.63 -3.98 -11.37
N SER A 37 -2.42 -4.52 -11.58
CA SER A 37 -1.15 -3.87 -11.19
C SER A 37 -0.94 -2.55 -11.93
N ASP A 38 -1.19 -2.50 -13.24
CA ASP A 38 -1.07 -1.29 -14.06
C ASP A 38 -2.12 -0.23 -13.65
N GLY A 39 -3.35 -0.65 -13.32
CA GLY A 39 -4.42 0.23 -12.81
C GLY A 39 -4.10 0.82 -11.44
N LEU A 40 -3.67 -0.03 -10.49
CA LEU A 40 -3.18 0.39 -9.16
C LEU A 40 -1.99 1.36 -9.28
N THR A 41 -1.06 1.10 -10.21
CA THR A 41 0.10 1.98 -10.46
C THR A 41 -0.36 3.33 -11.03
N ALA A 42 -1.25 3.34 -12.03
CA ALA A 42 -1.80 4.58 -12.58
C ALA A 42 -2.63 5.38 -11.56
N PHE A 43 -3.35 4.71 -10.65
CA PHE A 43 -4.03 5.35 -9.52
C PHE A 43 -3.03 5.96 -8.52
N THR A 44 -2.02 5.18 -8.12
CA THR A 44 -0.94 5.60 -7.20
C THR A 44 -0.34 6.94 -7.62
N LEU A 45 0.02 7.04 -8.90
CA LEU A 45 0.78 8.17 -9.41
C LEU A 45 -0.08 9.43 -9.55
N ARG A 46 -1.35 9.29 -9.97
CA ARG A 46 -2.32 10.39 -9.98
C ARG A 46 -2.57 10.92 -8.56
N LEU A 47 -2.76 10.03 -7.59
CA LEU A 47 -2.98 10.44 -6.19
C LEU A 47 -1.72 11.07 -5.58
N ALA A 48 -0.53 10.51 -5.81
CA ALA A 48 0.74 11.09 -5.35
C ALA A 48 0.95 12.51 -5.90
N LYS A 49 0.70 12.72 -7.19
CA LYS A 49 0.78 14.05 -7.83
C LYS A 49 -0.23 15.03 -7.25
N GLN A 50 -1.47 14.60 -6.96
CA GLN A 50 -2.47 15.46 -6.34
C GLN A 50 -2.11 15.84 -4.90
N LEU A 51 -1.67 14.88 -4.08
CA LEU A 51 -1.24 15.12 -2.70
C LEU A 51 -0.02 16.06 -2.65
N ALA A 52 0.90 15.94 -3.61
CA ALA A 52 2.00 16.88 -3.81
C ALA A 52 1.51 18.28 -4.20
N ALA A 53 0.62 18.39 -5.20
CA ALA A 53 0.05 19.65 -5.64
C ALA A 53 -0.73 20.38 -4.54
N GLU A 54 -1.39 19.66 -3.63
CA GLU A 54 -2.08 20.24 -2.47
C GLU A 54 -1.11 20.73 -1.38
N ASN A 55 -0.08 19.95 -1.08
CA ASN A 55 1.01 20.40 -0.19
C ASN A 55 1.70 21.66 -0.77
N ASP A 56 1.80 21.74 -2.10
CA ASP A 56 2.34 22.89 -2.82
C ASP A 56 1.40 24.09 -2.89
N ALA A 57 0.09 23.88 -3.03
CA ALA A 57 -0.91 24.95 -2.99
C ALA A 57 -1.04 25.55 -1.58
N ALA A 58 -0.79 24.76 -0.53
CA ALA A 58 -0.71 25.22 0.86
C ALA A 58 0.58 26.02 1.20
N ARG A 59 1.46 26.30 0.22
CA ARG A 59 2.79 26.88 0.48
C ARG A 59 2.75 28.27 1.13
N ARG A 60 3.19 28.28 2.38
CA ARG A 60 4.45 28.97 2.72
C ARG A 60 5.49 27.93 3.18
N ASN A 61 6.43 27.60 2.29
CA ASN A 61 7.72 26.92 2.58
C ASN A 61 7.74 25.54 3.27
N ASN A 62 6.65 24.76 3.32
CA ASN A 62 6.70 23.49 4.05
C ASN A 62 7.14 22.29 3.18
N ASN A 63 8.42 21.91 3.26
CA ASN A 63 8.93 20.62 2.78
C ASN A 63 8.36 19.49 3.66
N ASN A 64 7.13 19.07 3.38
CA ASN A 64 6.47 17.98 4.07
C ASN A 64 6.57 16.70 3.24
N ASN A 65 7.07 15.64 3.87
CA ASN A 65 7.14 14.32 3.28
C ASN A 65 5.74 13.79 2.93
N ILE A 66 5.66 12.94 1.91
CA ILE A 66 4.43 12.27 1.49
C ILE A 66 4.64 10.78 1.67
N VAL A 67 3.72 10.10 2.36
CA VAL A 67 3.61 8.63 2.33
C VAL A 67 2.16 8.24 2.39
N PHE A 68 1.77 7.26 1.61
CA PHE A 68 0.47 6.61 1.73
C PHE A 68 0.58 5.17 1.26
N SER A 69 -0.45 4.36 1.49
CA SER A 69 -0.58 3.05 0.86
C SER A 69 -1.60 3.12 -0.28
N PRO A 70 -1.14 3.08 -1.54
CA PRO A 70 -2.04 3.12 -2.68
C PRO A 70 -2.95 1.90 -2.70
N LEU A 71 -2.38 0.70 -2.49
CA LEU A 71 -3.13 -0.55 -2.39
C LEU A 71 -4.25 -0.48 -1.34
N SER A 72 -3.98 0.13 -0.20
CA SER A 72 -4.93 0.21 0.91
C SER A 72 -6.13 1.10 0.56
N ILE A 73 -5.89 2.26 -0.07
CA ILE A 73 -6.95 3.16 -0.55
C ILE A 73 -7.69 2.53 -1.75
N TYR A 74 -6.95 1.85 -2.63
CA TYR A 74 -7.49 1.15 -3.80
C TYR A 74 -8.46 0.03 -3.40
N ALA A 75 -8.15 -0.72 -2.33
CA ALA A 75 -9.04 -1.72 -1.75
C ALA A 75 -10.32 -1.07 -1.17
N VAL A 76 -10.19 0.04 -0.44
CA VAL A 76 -11.32 0.80 0.10
C VAL A 76 -12.24 1.31 -1.03
N LEU A 77 -11.68 1.88 -2.09
CA LEU A 77 -12.45 2.34 -3.25
C LEU A 77 -13.06 1.18 -4.06
N GLY A 78 -12.40 0.03 -4.10
CA GLY A 78 -12.97 -1.20 -4.67
C GLY A 78 -14.18 -1.72 -3.88
N LEU A 79 -14.15 -1.63 -2.55
CA LEU A 79 -15.31 -1.94 -1.72
C LEU A 79 -16.47 -0.99 -2.05
N VAL A 80 -16.21 0.32 -2.18
CA VAL A 80 -17.23 1.27 -2.64
C VAL A 80 -17.78 0.89 -4.01
N ALA A 81 -16.92 0.49 -4.96
CA ALA A 81 -17.32 0.08 -6.31
C ALA A 81 -18.25 -1.15 -6.31
N ALA A 82 -18.19 -2.03 -5.30
CA ALA A 82 -19.12 -3.15 -5.14
C ALA A 82 -20.56 -2.67 -4.87
N GLY A 83 -20.72 -1.60 -4.08
CA GLY A 83 -22.02 -1.00 -3.74
C GLY A 83 -22.47 0.13 -4.67
N ALA A 84 -21.55 0.82 -5.35
CA ALA A 84 -21.87 1.86 -6.32
C ALA A 84 -22.62 1.30 -7.55
N ARG A 85 -23.37 2.15 -8.26
CA ARG A 85 -24.12 1.84 -9.49
C ARG A 85 -23.99 3.01 -10.48
N GLY A 86 -24.44 2.81 -11.73
CA GLY A 86 -24.44 3.84 -12.78
C GLY A 86 -23.13 4.63 -12.90
N ALA A 87 -23.25 5.95 -13.06
CA ALA A 87 -22.10 6.86 -13.19
C ALA A 87 -21.12 6.81 -12.01
N ALA A 88 -21.58 6.55 -10.78
CA ALA A 88 -20.70 6.40 -9.62
C ALA A 88 -19.81 5.15 -9.74
N LEU A 89 -20.30 4.07 -10.33
CA LEU A 89 -19.45 2.92 -10.69
C LEU A 89 -18.44 3.31 -11.77
N ASP A 90 -18.91 3.96 -12.84
CA ASP A 90 -18.07 4.24 -14.02
C ASP A 90 -16.89 5.16 -13.64
N GLU A 91 -17.12 6.15 -12.78
CA GLU A 91 -16.05 6.99 -12.20
C GLU A 91 -15.05 6.17 -11.37
N LEU A 92 -15.52 5.25 -10.52
CA LEU A 92 -14.66 4.39 -9.71
C LEU A 92 -13.80 3.44 -10.57
N LEU A 93 -14.40 2.77 -11.56
CA LEU A 93 -13.67 1.87 -12.45
C LEU A 93 -12.65 2.62 -13.31
N ALA A 94 -13.00 3.80 -13.84
CA ALA A 94 -12.08 4.65 -14.59
C ALA A 94 -10.95 5.22 -13.72
N LEU A 95 -11.24 5.60 -12.47
CA LEU A 95 -10.22 6.06 -11.53
C LEU A 95 -9.26 4.93 -11.15
N LEU A 96 -9.76 3.73 -10.89
CA LEU A 96 -8.96 2.57 -10.48
C LEU A 96 -8.30 1.86 -11.68
N GLY A 97 -8.66 2.20 -12.92
CA GLY A 97 -8.14 1.54 -14.12
C GLY A 97 -8.65 0.11 -14.30
N ALA A 98 -9.78 -0.24 -13.67
CA ALA A 98 -10.36 -1.57 -13.72
C ALA A 98 -11.35 -1.72 -14.89
N SER A 99 -11.38 -2.89 -15.52
CA SER A 99 -12.31 -3.17 -16.63
C SER A 99 -13.72 -3.56 -16.17
N SER A 100 -13.86 -4.04 -14.94
CA SER A 100 -15.14 -4.43 -14.33
C SER A 100 -15.03 -4.47 -12.80
N ARG A 101 -16.15 -4.57 -12.09
CA ARG A 101 -16.17 -4.85 -10.63
C ARG A 101 -15.48 -6.18 -10.30
N ASP A 102 -15.69 -7.19 -11.13
CA ASP A 102 -15.21 -8.55 -10.87
C ASP A 102 -13.69 -8.63 -11.05
N ASP A 103 -13.14 -7.99 -12.09
CA ASP A 103 -11.68 -7.85 -12.27
C ASP A 103 -11.02 -7.14 -11.08
N LEU A 104 -11.67 -6.09 -10.58
CA LEU A 104 -11.21 -5.31 -9.43
C LEU A 104 -11.25 -6.14 -8.13
N ALA A 105 -12.36 -6.82 -7.87
CA ALA A 105 -12.55 -7.68 -6.71
C ALA A 105 -11.57 -8.87 -6.71
N VAL A 106 -11.37 -9.52 -7.87
CA VAL A 106 -10.38 -10.59 -8.05
C VAL A 106 -8.97 -10.08 -7.75
N PHE A 107 -8.55 -8.96 -8.36
CA PHE A 107 -7.22 -8.42 -8.13
C PHE A 107 -7.00 -8.02 -6.66
N VAL A 108 -7.94 -7.33 -6.04
CA VAL A 108 -7.81 -6.90 -4.64
C VAL A 108 -7.77 -8.09 -3.69
N ARG A 109 -8.63 -9.11 -3.88
CA ARG A 109 -8.58 -10.34 -3.08
C ARG A 109 -7.24 -11.05 -3.23
N ASP A 110 -6.80 -11.28 -4.47
CA ASP A 110 -5.57 -12.03 -4.76
C ASP A 110 -4.32 -11.31 -4.24
N VAL A 111 -4.32 -9.97 -4.23
CA VAL A 111 -3.27 -9.18 -3.58
C VAL A 111 -3.42 -9.20 -2.06
N ALA A 112 -4.62 -9.09 -1.49
CA ALA A 112 -4.84 -9.12 -0.04
C ALA A 112 -4.44 -10.46 0.59
N GLU A 113 -4.76 -11.58 -0.08
CA GLU A 113 -4.39 -12.93 0.37
C GLU A 113 -2.87 -13.16 0.37
N ARG A 114 -2.11 -12.47 -0.48
CA ARG A 114 -0.64 -12.53 -0.54
C ARG A 114 0.01 -11.51 0.41
N ALA A 115 -0.41 -10.26 0.28
CA ALA A 115 0.21 -9.11 0.93
C ALA A 115 -0.14 -9.00 2.42
N PHE A 116 -1.37 -9.31 2.81
CA PHE A 116 -1.85 -9.07 4.18
C PHE A 116 -1.91 -10.34 5.06
N LEU A 117 -1.86 -11.54 4.48
CA LEU A 117 -1.85 -12.82 5.23
C LEU A 117 -0.42 -13.38 5.46
N SER A 118 0.61 -12.54 5.36
CA SER A 118 2.01 -12.92 5.58
C SER A 118 2.29 -13.26 7.07
N GLY A 119 2.05 -14.52 7.45
CA GLY A 119 2.42 -15.08 8.75
C GLY A 119 3.77 -15.82 8.70
N GLY A 120 4.78 -15.34 9.43
CA GLY A 120 6.09 -15.99 9.51
C GLY A 120 7.22 -15.02 9.88
N SER A 121 8.44 -15.34 9.44
CA SER A 121 9.65 -14.52 9.59
C SER A 121 9.84 -13.44 8.51
N GLY A 122 8.91 -13.35 7.56
CA GLY A 122 8.89 -12.32 6.52
C GLY A 122 8.30 -10.98 7.00
N PRO A 123 8.03 -10.04 6.07
CA PRO A 123 7.48 -8.74 6.42
C PRO A 123 6.04 -8.85 6.95
N VAL A 124 5.75 -8.07 7.98
CA VAL A 124 4.41 -7.90 8.55
C VAL A 124 3.78 -6.66 7.91
N VAL A 125 2.77 -6.86 7.09
CA VAL A 125 1.90 -5.77 6.63
C VAL A 125 0.66 -5.77 7.52
N SER A 126 0.55 -4.77 8.39
CA SER A 126 -0.64 -4.57 9.22
C SER A 126 -1.57 -3.63 8.47
N PHE A 127 -2.67 -4.18 7.97
CA PHE A 127 -3.73 -3.47 7.24
C PHE A 127 -5.01 -3.52 8.06
N ALA A 128 -5.66 -2.37 8.24
CA ALA A 128 -6.94 -2.23 8.89
C ALA A 128 -7.86 -1.39 7.99
N SER A 129 -8.95 -1.97 7.52
CA SER A 129 -10.00 -1.27 6.76
C SER A 129 -11.33 -1.41 7.50
N GLY A 130 -12.01 -0.29 7.71
CA GLY A 130 -13.23 -0.20 8.49
C GLY A 130 -14.27 0.65 7.77
N VAL A 131 -15.49 0.11 7.62
CA VAL A 131 -16.67 0.86 7.19
C VAL A 131 -17.47 1.21 8.44
N TRP A 132 -17.51 2.50 8.75
CA TRP A 132 -18.16 3.01 9.96
C TRP A 132 -19.41 3.78 9.56
N ARG A 133 -20.57 3.23 9.89
CA ARG A 133 -21.87 3.84 9.61
C ARG A 133 -22.49 4.44 10.86
N ASP A 134 -23.35 5.43 10.69
CA ASP A 134 -24.29 5.76 11.75
C ASP A 134 -25.26 4.59 11.99
N ARG A 135 -25.66 4.39 13.25
CA ARG A 135 -26.59 3.35 13.70
C ARG A 135 -27.92 3.36 12.95
N THR A 136 -28.37 4.53 12.48
CA THR A 136 -29.61 4.69 11.69
C THR A 136 -29.54 4.07 10.29
N VAL A 137 -28.36 3.99 9.66
CA VAL A 137 -28.22 3.50 8.27
C VAL A 137 -28.25 1.98 8.23
N SER A 138 -29.17 1.37 7.48
CA SER A 138 -29.12 -0.07 7.18
C SER A 138 -28.28 -0.35 5.94
N LEU A 139 -27.39 -1.35 5.99
CA LEU A 139 -26.53 -1.73 4.85
C LEU A 139 -27.03 -2.98 4.14
N ASP A 140 -26.79 -3.06 2.83
CA ASP A 140 -27.17 -4.20 2.01
C ASP A 140 -26.35 -5.47 2.39
N PRO A 141 -26.99 -6.64 2.55
CA PRO A 141 -26.29 -7.88 2.92
C PRO A 141 -25.19 -8.31 1.94
N SER A 142 -25.33 -8.02 0.63
CA SER A 142 -24.30 -8.35 -0.36
C SER A 142 -23.08 -7.42 -0.24
N PHE A 143 -23.28 -6.16 0.15
CA PHE A 143 -22.19 -5.24 0.47
C PHE A 143 -21.45 -5.67 1.74
N LEU A 144 -22.16 -6.12 2.78
CA LEU A 144 -21.56 -6.67 4.00
C LEU A 144 -20.73 -7.93 3.70
N ALA A 145 -21.22 -8.82 2.85
CA ALA A 145 -20.48 -10.00 2.41
C ALA A 145 -19.21 -9.62 1.62
N ALA A 146 -19.32 -8.68 0.67
CA ALA A 146 -18.17 -8.18 -0.09
C ALA A 146 -17.10 -7.55 0.83
N ALA A 147 -17.51 -6.73 1.80
CA ALA A 147 -16.62 -6.12 2.79
C ALA A 147 -15.80 -7.18 3.56
N ALA A 148 -16.47 -8.17 4.14
CA ALA A 148 -15.83 -9.21 4.94
C ALA A 148 -14.99 -10.20 4.11
N GLU A 149 -15.55 -10.70 3.00
CA GLU A 149 -14.96 -11.81 2.25
C GLU A 149 -13.88 -11.36 1.26
N THR A 150 -14.12 -10.28 0.52
CA THR A 150 -13.22 -9.81 -0.56
C THR A 150 -12.23 -8.78 -0.05
N TYR A 151 -12.71 -7.76 0.68
CA TYR A 151 -11.92 -6.59 1.06
C TYR A 151 -11.34 -6.66 2.48
N LYS A 152 -11.66 -7.72 3.24
CA LYS A 152 -11.26 -7.95 4.64
C LYS A 152 -11.51 -6.74 5.55
N ALA A 153 -12.58 -5.99 5.26
CA ALA A 153 -12.97 -4.82 6.01
C ALA A 153 -13.95 -5.18 7.14
N GLU A 154 -13.75 -4.62 8.33
CA GLU A 154 -14.76 -4.65 9.38
C GLU A 154 -15.86 -3.63 9.06
N VAL A 155 -17.12 -3.96 9.37
CA VAL A 155 -18.25 -3.04 9.24
C VAL A 155 -18.90 -2.85 10.60
N ARG A 156 -19.00 -1.61 11.06
CA ARG A 156 -19.46 -1.27 12.41
C ARG A 156 -20.44 -0.10 12.39
N ALA A 157 -21.35 -0.13 13.36
CA ALA A 157 -22.35 0.90 13.58
C ALA A 157 -22.00 1.70 14.84
N VAL A 158 -21.92 3.02 14.71
CA VAL A 158 -21.66 3.97 15.80
C VAL A 158 -22.72 5.06 15.81
N ASP A 159 -22.67 5.95 16.79
CA ASP A 159 -23.64 7.02 16.98
C ASP A 159 -23.01 8.39 16.71
N PHE A 160 -22.83 8.73 15.42
CA PHE A 160 -22.21 10.00 15.03
C PHE A 160 -23.09 11.20 15.41
N LYS A 161 -24.41 10.99 15.51
CA LYS A 161 -25.39 12.05 15.76
C LYS A 161 -25.48 12.47 17.22
N GLU A 162 -25.57 11.52 18.15
CA GLU A 162 -25.81 11.82 19.58
C GLU A 162 -24.58 11.58 20.47
N ASN A 163 -23.61 10.75 20.04
CA ASN A 163 -22.44 10.38 20.84
C ASN A 163 -21.13 10.37 20.03
N ARG A 164 -20.90 11.46 19.29
CA ARG A 164 -19.78 11.69 18.35
C ARG A 164 -18.40 11.36 18.93
N ASP A 165 -18.11 11.82 20.15
CA ASP A 165 -16.76 11.71 20.71
C ASP A 165 -16.44 10.26 21.11
N GLU A 166 -17.41 9.51 21.67
CA GLU A 166 -17.26 8.06 21.89
C GLU A 166 -17.13 7.30 20.56
N ALA A 167 -17.80 7.73 19.49
CA ALA A 167 -17.63 7.15 18.16
C ALA A 167 -16.20 7.35 17.62
N ILE A 168 -15.62 8.56 17.77
CA ILE A 168 -14.23 8.85 17.42
C ILE A 168 -13.28 7.97 18.25
N ASP A 169 -13.51 7.86 19.55
CA ASP A 169 -12.71 7.04 20.46
C ASP A 169 -12.81 5.54 20.16
N GLU A 170 -13.98 5.00 19.80
CA GLU A 170 -14.11 3.60 19.37
C GLU A 170 -13.31 3.35 18.09
N ILE A 171 -13.43 4.25 17.10
CA ILE A 171 -12.72 4.15 15.82
C ILE A 171 -11.20 4.17 16.03
N ASN A 172 -10.70 5.11 16.83
CA ASN A 172 -9.27 5.23 17.12
C ASN A 172 -8.75 4.02 17.91
N ARG A 173 -9.50 3.56 18.92
CA ARG A 173 -9.20 2.35 19.71
C ARG A 173 -9.19 1.08 18.84
N TRP A 174 -10.10 0.99 17.86
CA TRP A 174 -10.10 -0.08 16.87
C TRP A 174 -8.87 -0.02 15.96
N VAL A 175 -8.51 1.15 15.43
CA VAL A 175 -7.29 1.33 14.61
C VAL A 175 -6.04 0.94 15.41
N SER A 176 -5.90 1.42 16.64
CA SER A 176 -4.78 1.08 17.52
C SER A 176 -4.71 -0.43 17.76
N LYS A 177 -5.83 -1.09 18.06
CA LYS A 177 -5.87 -2.55 18.22
C LYS A 177 -5.49 -3.30 16.93
N ALA A 178 -6.06 -2.93 15.79
CA ALA A 178 -5.80 -3.57 14.49
C ALA A 178 -4.35 -3.40 14.03
N THR A 179 -3.74 -2.26 14.38
CA THR A 179 -2.33 -1.93 14.12
C THR A 179 -1.37 -2.28 15.26
N ARG A 180 -1.82 -3.04 16.27
CA ARG A 180 -1.03 -3.49 17.43
C ARG A 180 -0.36 -2.37 18.23
N GLY A 181 -0.99 -1.19 18.30
CA GLY A 181 -0.50 0.00 19.01
C GLY A 181 0.52 0.83 18.20
N LEU A 182 0.61 0.61 16.88
CA LEU A 182 1.55 1.33 16.01
C LEU A 182 0.92 2.57 15.35
N ILE A 183 -0.42 2.66 15.38
CA ILE A 183 -1.20 3.82 14.93
C ILE A 183 -2.25 4.11 16.01
N ASP A 184 -2.03 5.12 16.85
CA ASP A 184 -2.89 5.39 18.03
C ASP A 184 -4.34 5.82 17.69
N GLY A 185 -4.53 6.37 16.49
CA GLY A 185 -5.80 6.90 16.01
C GLY A 185 -5.64 7.56 14.64
N VAL A 186 -6.76 7.82 13.96
CA VAL A 186 -6.87 8.32 12.58
C VAL A 186 -7.86 9.47 12.46
N LEU A 187 -8.89 9.51 13.34
CA LEU A 187 -9.85 10.59 13.42
C LEU A 187 -9.46 11.55 14.55
N ASP A 188 -9.66 12.84 14.31
CA ASP A 188 -9.59 13.89 15.31
C ASP A 188 -10.99 14.46 15.63
N GLY A 189 -11.03 15.43 16.54
CA GLY A 189 -12.25 16.11 16.99
C GLY A 189 -12.96 16.97 15.93
N ASP A 190 -12.50 17.02 14.68
CA ASP A 190 -13.16 17.70 13.55
C ASP A 190 -13.46 16.76 12.36
N SER A 191 -12.95 15.52 12.38
CA SER A 191 -12.99 14.57 11.26
C SER A 191 -14.39 14.04 10.88
N VAL A 192 -15.36 14.11 11.79
CA VAL A 192 -16.76 13.65 11.59
C VAL A 192 -17.73 14.64 12.22
N GLY A 193 -19.01 14.66 11.83
CA GLY A 193 -20.01 15.58 12.39
C GLY A 193 -21.39 14.94 12.62
N PRO A 194 -22.36 15.67 13.19
CA PRO A 194 -23.69 15.14 13.50
C PRO A 194 -24.54 14.72 12.28
N LEU A 195 -24.07 15.06 11.07
CA LEU A 195 -24.66 14.66 9.79
C LEU A 195 -23.92 13.50 9.12
N THR A 196 -22.80 13.02 9.69
CA THR A 196 -22.02 11.91 9.17
C THR A 196 -22.83 10.62 9.28
N ARG A 197 -22.99 9.93 8.14
CA ARG A 197 -23.71 8.68 7.96
C ARG A 197 -22.79 7.53 7.59
N LEU A 198 -21.69 7.80 6.88
CA LEU A 198 -20.74 6.78 6.42
C LEU A 198 -19.31 7.32 6.28
N VAL A 199 -18.38 6.74 7.05
CA VAL A 199 -16.94 7.02 6.99
C VAL A 199 -16.18 5.76 6.64
N LEU A 200 -15.23 5.89 5.72
CA LEU A 200 -14.28 4.85 5.39
C LEU A 200 -12.96 5.13 6.08
N VAL A 201 -12.57 4.23 6.97
CA VAL A 201 -11.38 4.36 7.81
C VAL A 201 -10.34 3.34 7.38
N ASN A 202 -9.13 3.82 7.11
CA ASN A 202 -8.05 2.98 6.65
C ASN A 202 -6.74 3.31 7.36
N ALA A 203 -6.12 2.30 7.96
CA ALA A 203 -4.85 2.42 8.65
C ALA A 203 -3.90 1.30 8.23
N VAL A 204 -2.64 1.65 7.97
CA VAL A 204 -1.66 0.71 7.43
C VAL A 204 -0.24 0.99 7.91
N TYR A 205 0.43 -0.07 8.32
CA TYR A 205 1.83 -0.07 8.75
C TYR A 205 2.56 -1.26 8.14
N PHE A 206 3.77 -1.01 7.64
CA PHE A 206 4.66 -2.05 7.14
C PHE A 206 5.79 -2.29 8.14
N LYS A 207 6.24 -3.55 8.27
CA LYS A 207 7.44 -3.96 9.00
C LYS A 207 8.18 -5.04 8.23
N GLY A 208 9.50 -4.97 8.11
CA GLY A 208 10.25 -6.03 7.44
C GLY A 208 11.75 -5.81 7.47
N LYS A 209 12.53 -6.88 7.65
CA LYS A 209 14.00 -6.82 7.65
C LYS A 209 14.56 -6.77 6.23
N TRP A 210 15.64 -6.03 6.00
CA TRP A 210 16.39 -6.09 4.75
C TRP A 210 17.01 -7.48 4.57
N ALA A 211 16.99 -8.00 3.34
CA ALA A 211 17.75 -9.21 2.99
C ALA A 211 19.28 -8.96 3.05
N ILE A 212 19.72 -7.70 2.88
CA ILE A 212 21.09 -7.27 3.11
C ILE A 212 21.05 -5.96 3.93
N PRO A 213 21.18 -6.02 5.26
CA PRO A 213 21.12 -4.84 6.11
C PRO A 213 22.30 -3.88 5.90
N PHE A 214 22.15 -2.68 6.45
CA PHE A 214 23.23 -1.73 6.65
C PHE A 214 23.93 -2.02 7.99
N ASP A 215 25.15 -1.53 8.16
CA ASP A 215 25.91 -1.67 9.41
C ASP A 215 25.70 -0.40 10.25
N PRO A 216 25.03 -0.46 11.42
CA PRO A 216 24.79 0.72 12.26
C PRO A 216 26.06 1.44 12.69
N SER A 217 27.20 0.74 12.80
CA SER A 217 28.49 1.36 13.14
C SER A 217 29.06 2.25 12.02
N ARG A 218 28.48 2.16 10.81
CA ARG A 218 28.87 2.93 9.63
C ARG A 218 27.87 4.03 9.27
N THR A 219 26.78 4.18 10.03
CA THR A 219 25.82 5.27 9.84
C THR A 219 26.48 6.60 10.22
N ASP A 220 26.42 7.55 9.28
CA ASP A 220 26.97 8.89 9.44
C ASP A 220 25.88 9.79 10.05
N MET A 221 26.00 10.05 11.35
CA MET A 221 24.99 10.76 12.14
C MET A 221 24.85 12.26 11.79
N ALA A 222 25.79 12.82 11.03
CA ALA A 222 25.80 14.22 10.58
C ALA A 222 25.90 14.30 9.04
N GLY A 223 25.25 13.36 8.35
CA GLY A 223 25.16 13.36 6.91
C GLY A 223 24.24 14.48 6.42
N LYS A 224 24.77 15.35 5.55
CA LYS A 224 23.97 16.44 4.97
C LYS A 224 22.92 15.89 4.00
N PHE A 225 21.67 16.34 4.16
CA PHE A 225 20.58 16.17 3.21
C PHE A 225 20.13 17.55 2.71
N HIS A 226 20.15 17.77 1.40
CA HIS A 226 19.89 19.04 0.74
C HIS A 226 18.39 19.21 0.46
N LEU A 227 17.79 20.27 0.97
CA LEU A 227 16.34 20.52 0.86
C LEU A 227 15.95 21.19 -0.47
N LEU A 228 14.70 20.97 -0.93
CA LEU A 228 14.15 21.65 -2.10
C LEU A 228 14.12 23.18 -1.95
N GLY A 229 14.05 23.88 -3.08
CA GLY A 229 13.72 25.31 -3.14
C GLY A 229 14.75 26.25 -2.51
N GLY A 230 16.00 25.80 -2.37
CA GLY A 230 17.04 26.56 -1.69
C GLY A 230 16.96 26.52 -0.16
N GLY A 231 16.20 25.58 0.42
CA GLY A 231 16.04 25.40 1.87
C GLY A 231 17.31 25.01 2.65
N GLY A 232 18.49 25.00 2.01
CA GLY A 232 19.76 24.67 2.63
C GLY A 232 19.99 23.16 2.74
N ALA A 233 20.59 22.73 3.85
CA ALA A 233 20.80 21.33 4.16
C ALA A 233 20.59 21.06 5.66
N VAL A 234 19.97 19.93 5.97
CA VAL A 234 19.79 19.41 7.34
C VAL A 234 20.77 18.28 7.61
N ASP A 235 21.08 18.04 8.89
CA ASP A 235 21.83 16.86 9.33
C ASP A 235 20.86 15.70 9.56
N ALA A 236 21.13 14.56 8.93
CA ALA A 236 20.33 13.34 9.04
C ALA A 236 21.23 12.10 9.18
N PRO A 237 20.80 11.05 9.91
CA PRO A 237 21.54 9.79 9.98
C PRO A 237 21.59 9.09 8.62
N MET A 238 22.74 9.15 7.95
CA MET A 238 22.98 8.57 6.63
C MET A 238 23.55 7.15 6.75
N MET A 239 22.72 6.15 6.52
CA MET A 239 23.11 4.74 6.54
C MET A 239 24.05 4.45 5.37
N ARG A 240 25.20 3.82 5.65
CA ARG A 240 26.24 3.55 4.63
C ARG A 240 26.29 2.08 4.22
N GLY A 241 26.06 1.82 2.93
CA GLY A 241 26.17 0.50 2.33
C GLY A 241 27.58 0.17 1.83
N SER A 242 27.76 -1.06 1.33
CA SER A 242 28.96 -1.48 0.58
C SER A 242 28.76 -2.85 -0.07
N GLY A 243 29.64 -3.20 -1.02
CA GLY A 243 29.66 -4.50 -1.67
C GLY A 243 28.85 -4.48 -2.97
N ARG A 244 28.02 -5.49 -3.20
CA ARG A 244 27.08 -5.51 -4.34
C ARG A 244 25.67 -5.14 -3.87
N ARG A 245 24.95 -4.39 -4.70
CA ARG A 245 23.53 -4.02 -4.51
C ARG A 245 22.81 -4.01 -5.85
N LEU A 246 21.50 -4.11 -5.79
CA LEU A 246 20.63 -3.98 -6.95
C LEU A 246 20.45 -2.49 -7.27
N VAL A 247 21.14 -2.01 -8.30
CA VAL A 247 21.02 -0.63 -8.78
C VAL A 247 20.80 -0.63 -10.29
N ALA A 248 19.91 0.24 -10.76
CA ALA A 248 19.81 0.64 -12.16
C ALA A 248 20.20 2.12 -12.29
N VAL A 249 20.83 2.47 -13.42
CA VAL A 249 21.20 3.83 -13.78
C VAL A 249 20.50 4.14 -15.09
N HIS A 250 19.71 5.20 -15.10
CA HIS A 250 18.92 5.67 -16.25
C HIS A 250 19.34 7.11 -16.57
N PRO A 251 18.97 7.66 -17.74
CA PRO A 251 19.20 9.08 -18.02
C PRO A 251 18.45 9.96 -17.01
N GLY A 252 19.17 10.72 -16.19
CA GLY A 252 18.61 11.70 -15.24
C GLY A 252 18.19 11.15 -13.87
N PHE A 253 18.27 9.83 -13.63
CA PHE A 253 17.97 9.23 -12.32
C PHE A 253 18.57 7.84 -12.13
N LYS A 254 18.60 7.40 -10.87
CA LYS A 254 19.03 6.06 -10.44
C LYS A 254 17.94 5.38 -9.63
N VAL A 255 17.94 4.05 -9.65
CA VAL A 255 17.02 3.23 -8.84
C VAL A 255 17.81 2.26 -7.97
N LEU A 256 17.67 2.36 -6.65
CA LEU A 256 18.17 1.39 -5.68
C LEU A 256 17.04 0.46 -5.24
N LYS A 257 17.22 -0.86 -5.38
CA LYS A 257 16.25 -1.87 -4.96
C LYS A 257 16.74 -2.62 -3.73
N LEU A 258 16.06 -2.41 -2.60
CA LEU A 258 16.31 -3.08 -1.33
C LEU A 258 15.27 -4.18 -1.14
N ARG A 259 15.69 -5.45 -1.28
CA ARG A 259 14.82 -6.60 -1.00
C ARG A 259 14.64 -6.76 0.51
N TYR A 260 13.42 -7.08 0.94
CA TYR A 260 13.16 -7.57 2.28
C TYR A 260 13.43 -9.08 2.38
N GLN A 261 13.66 -9.58 3.59
CA GLN A 261 13.83 -11.00 3.89
C GLN A 261 12.52 -11.76 3.61
N ALA A 262 12.55 -12.76 2.74
CA ALA A 262 11.38 -13.60 2.46
C ALA A 262 11.18 -14.69 3.55
N PRO A 263 9.93 -15.10 3.84
CA PRO A 263 9.68 -16.21 4.75
C PRO A 263 10.08 -17.55 4.11
N PHE A 264 11.21 -18.10 4.58
CA PHE A 264 11.80 -19.41 4.23
C PHE A 264 12.26 -19.64 2.76
N GLY A 265 13.50 -20.11 2.61
CA GLY A 265 13.84 -21.11 1.59
C GLY A 265 14.27 -20.66 0.20
N LEU A 266 14.31 -19.35 -0.12
CA LEU A 266 14.97 -18.90 -1.37
C LEU A 266 16.51 -18.99 -1.31
N ASP A 267 17.06 -19.14 -0.11
CA ASP A 267 18.49 -19.34 0.14
C ASP A 267 18.89 -20.84 0.04
N GLY A 268 18.57 -21.46 -1.09
CA GLY A 268 19.25 -22.68 -1.55
C GLY A 268 18.99 -24.00 -0.78
N ALA A 269 17.75 -24.49 -0.77
CA ALA A 269 17.48 -25.93 -0.60
C ALA A 269 16.25 -26.34 -1.41
N GLY A 270 16.38 -27.37 -2.27
CA GLY A 270 15.30 -27.84 -3.13
C GLY A 270 14.16 -28.47 -2.33
N GLY A 271 12.98 -27.86 -2.38
CA GLY A 271 11.71 -28.42 -1.92
C GLY A 271 10.59 -27.89 -2.81
N GLU A 272 9.76 -28.79 -3.33
CA GLU A 272 8.71 -28.43 -4.30
C GLU A 272 7.62 -27.58 -3.62
N SER A 273 7.08 -26.60 -4.37
CA SER A 273 6.05 -25.65 -3.94
C SER A 273 6.48 -24.47 -3.04
N SER A 274 7.52 -23.73 -3.44
CA SER A 274 7.79 -22.35 -2.95
C SER A 274 7.67 -21.32 -4.09
N ALA A 275 6.47 -21.20 -4.67
CA ALA A 275 6.12 -20.23 -5.72
C ALA A 275 5.05 -19.20 -5.27
N ALA A 276 4.61 -19.27 -4.00
CA ALA A 276 3.45 -18.55 -3.49
C ALA A 276 3.74 -17.62 -2.30
N ALA A 277 4.97 -17.61 -1.77
CA ALA A 277 5.35 -16.69 -0.70
C ALA A 277 5.52 -15.27 -1.27
N ALA A 278 4.70 -14.32 -0.80
CA ALA A 278 4.87 -12.92 -1.11
C ALA A 278 6.26 -12.44 -0.65
N TRP A 279 6.95 -11.71 -1.51
CA TRP A 279 8.22 -11.07 -1.18
C TRP A 279 8.20 -9.63 -1.66
N TYR A 280 8.93 -8.79 -0.93
CA TYR A 280 8.79 -7.35 -1.04
C TYR A 280 10.12 -6.69 -1.35
N SER A 281 10.06 -5.52 -1.98
CA SER A 281 11.21 -4.64 -2.06
C SER A 281 10.81 -3.17 -1.86
N MET A 282 11.74 -2.38 -1.31
CA MET A 282 11.69 -0.94 -1.41
C MET A 282 12.56 -0.50 -2.60
N CYS A 283 11.97 0.26 -3.51
CA CYS A 283 12.63 0.82 -4.68
C CYS A 283 12.72 2.34 -4.53
N VAL A 284 13.94 2.85 -4.38
CA VAL A 284 14.24 4.28 -4.19
C VAL A 284 14.65 4.88 -5.54
N PHE A 285 13.86 5.84 -6.02
CA PHE A 285 14.06 6.57 -7.26
C PHE A 285 14.68 7.94 -6.92
N LEU A 286 15.97 8.06 -7.22
CA LEU A 286 16.80 9.21 -6.90
C LEU A 286 17.14 9.96 -8.20
N PRO A 287 16.67 11.19 -8.41
CA PRO A 287 17.11 12.03 -9.53
C PRO A 287 18.63 12.26 -9.52
N ASP A 288 19.21 12.65 -10.65
CA ASP A 288 20.60 13.14 -10.69
C ASP A 288 20.69 14.62 -10.25
N GLU A 289 19.61 15.39 -10.42
CA GLU A 289 19.49 16.80 -10.01
C GLU A 289 18.78 16.96 -8.66
N ARG A 290 19.31 17.81 -7.77
CA ARG A 290 18.84 17.93 -6.37
C ARG A 290 17.38 18.38 -6.21
N ASP A 291 16.87 19.10 -7.18
CA ASP A 291 15.48 19.58 -7.29
C ASP A 291 14.67 18.82 -8.37
N GLY A 292 15.26 17.82 -9.01
CA GLY A 292 14.65 17.03 -10.10
C GLY A 292 13.50 16.10 -9.68
N LEU A 293 13.19 15.98 -8.38
CA LEU A 293 12.18 15.04 -7.86
C LEU A 293 10.81 15.22 -8.53
N TRP A 294 10.33 16.45 -8.66
CA TRP A 294 9.00 16.67 -9.25
C TRP A 294 8.95 16.39 -10.74
N GLY A 295 10.04 16.66 -11.47
CA GLY A 295 10.18 16.24 -12.87
C GLY A 295 10.15 14.72 -13.02
N LEU A 296 10.85 13.99 -12.14
CA LEU A 296 10.83 12.53 -12.12
C LEU A 296 9.45 11.98 -11.73
N VAL A 297 8.77 12.55 -10.73
CA VAL A 297 7.39 12.16 -10.36
C VAL A 297 6.42 12.36 -11.52
N ASP A 298 6.55 13.47 -12.26
CA ASP A 298 5.76 13.74 -13.47
C ASP A 298 6.08 12.75 -14.60
N GLU A 299 7.35 12.40 -14.80
CA GLU A 299 7.74 11.38 -15.79
C GLU A 299 7.15 10.01 -15.42
N ILE A 300 7.28 9.56 -14.16
CA ILE A 300 6.68 8.31 -13.69
C ILE A 300 5.16 8.35 -13.91
N ALA A 301 4.49 9.44 -13.51
CA ALA A 301 3.04 9.60 -13.64
C ALA A 301 2.54 9.65 -15.09
N SER A 302 3.38 10.05 -16.05
CA SER A 302 3.03 10.08 -17.48
C SER A 302 2.88 8.70 -18.12
N ARG A 303 3.45 7.65 -17.52
CA ARG A 303 3.57 6.30 -18.11
C ARG A 303 3.22 5.21 -17.08
N PRO A 304 2.05 4.55 -17.17
CA PRO A 304 1.68 3.48 -16.23
C PRO A 304 2.68 2.31 -16.15
N SER A 305 3.41 2.03 -17.25
CA SER A 305 4.46 1.01 -17.27
C SER A 305 5.78 1.45 -16.63
N PHE A 306 5.96 2.72 -16.28
CA PHE A 306 7.27 3.29 -15.94
C PHE A 306 7.98 2.53 -14.83
N LEU A 307 7.28 2.18 -13.74
CA LEU A 307 7.88 1.40 -12.66
C LEU A 307 8.38 0.05 -13.20
N ARG A 308 7.52 -0.72 -13.87
CA ARG A 308 7.86 -2.03 -14.45
C ARG A 308 9.03 -1.94 -15.44
N ASP A 309 9.10 -0.88 -16.25
CA ASP A 309 10.12 -0.69 -17.27
C ASP A 309 11.50 -0.34 -16.66
N HIS A 310 11.54 0.39 -15.53
CA HIS A 310 12.79 0.91 -14.92
C HIS A 310 13.24 0.15 -13.65
N LEU A 311 12.46 -0.82 -13.17
CA LEU A 311 12.77 -1.69 -12.03
C LEU A 311 13.71 -2.88 -12.36
N TRP A 312 14.20 -2.98 -13.61
CA TRP A 312 15.17 -4.00 -14.05
C TRP A 312 16.58 -3.65 -13.55
N VAL A 313 16.85 -4.04 -12.31
CA VAL A 313 18.08 -3.73 -11.57
C VAL A 313 19.12 -4.85 -11.66
N ASN A 314 20.39 -4.48 -11.81
CA ASN A 314 21.52 -5.41 -11.84
C ASN A 314 22.27 -5.41 -10.50
N MET A 315 22.85 -6.57 -10.12
CA MET A 315 23.74 -6.66 -8.96
C MET A 315 25.11 -6.03 -9.28
N VAL A 316 25.20 -4.70 -9.18
CA VAL A 316 26.43 -3.94 -9.42
C VAL A 316 27.25 -3.77 -8.13
N LYS A 317 28.56 -3.54 -8.27
CA LYS A 317 29.40 -3.11 -7.14
C LYS A 317 29.11 -1.63 -6.89
N VAL A 318 28.75 -1.27 -5.66
CA VAL A 318 28.57 0.13 -5.27
C VAL A 318 29.87 0.74 -4.73
N GLY A 319 30.09 2.03 -4.98
CA GLY A 319 31.18 2.82 -4.41
C GLY A 319 30.73 3.43 -3.07
N ASP A 320 30.21 4.65 -3.13
CA ASP A 320 29.46 5.28 -2.04
C ASP A 320 27.96 4.94 -2.17
N LEU A 321 27.41 4.30 -1.14
CA LEU A 321 25.98 4.07 -0.99
C LEU A 321 25.52 4.72 0.30
N ARG A 322 24.72 5.78 0.18
CA ARG A 322 24.09 6.50 1.30
C ARG A 322 22.58 6.56 1.12
N LEU A 323 21.85 6.22 2.19
CA LEU A 323 20.40 6.36 2.30
C LEU A 323 20.08 6.90 3.70
N PRO A 324 19.29 7.97 3.85
CA PRO A 324 18.94 8.46 5.18
C PRO A 324 18.04 7.46 5.91
N ARG A 325 18.19 7.39 7.23
CA ARG A 325 17.17 6.87 8.13
C ARG A 325 16.01 7.88 8.15
N PHE A 326 14.77 7.42 8.05
CA PHE A 326 13.58 8.27 8.16
C PHE A 326 12.42 7.50 8.79
N LYS A 327 11.52 8.23 9.45
CA LYS A 327 10.24 7.71 9.96
C LYS A 327 9.16 8.70 9.57
N MET A 328 8.18 8.27 8.78
CA MET A 328 7.17 9.15 8.23
C MET A 328 5.78 8.67 8.64
N THR A 329 4.99 9.60 9.18
CA THR A 329 3.57 9.41 9.49
C THR A 329 2.76 10.35 8.63
N PHE A 330 1.74 9.82 7.95
CA PHE A 330 0.79 10.60 7.17
C PHE A 330 -0.61 10.24 7.63
N SER A 331 -1.43 11.24 7.96
CA SER A 331 -2.83 11.09 8.33
C SER A 331 -3.62 12.19 7.62
N ARG A 332 -4.50 11.84 6.69
CA ARG A 332 -5.33 12.81 5.96
C ARG A 332 -6.70 12.25 5.60
N GLU A 333 -7.68 13.14 5.58
CA GLU A 333 -8.92 12.98 4.81
C GLU A 333 -8.58 13.09 3.32
N LEU A 334 -9.08 12.17 2.49
CA LEU A 334 -8.72 12.02 1.08
C LEU A 334 -9.84 12.39 0.11
N ALA A 335 -11.09 12.58 0.53
CA ALA A 335 -12.20 12.91 -0.36
C ALA A 335 -11.95 14.21 -1.14
N GLY A 336 -11.25 15.19 -0.55
CA GLY A 336 -10.76 16.38 -1.28
C GLY A 336 -9.89 16.03 -2.49
N ALA A 337 -8.81 15.27 -2.26
CA ALA A 337 -7.87 14.85 -3.31
C ALA A 337 -8.51 13.90 -4.33
N LEU A 338 -9.38 12.99 -3.87
CA LEU A 338 -10.09 12.03 -4.72
C LEU A 338 -11.09 12.73 -5.66
N ARG A 339 -11.82 13.77 -5.18
CA ARG A 339 -12.66 14.63 -6.02
C ARG A 339 -11.85 15.36 -7.10
N ALA A 340 -10.64 15.82 -6.76
CA ALA A 340 -9.75 16.50 -7.70
C ALA A 340 -9.23 15.57 -8.82
N ILE A 341 -8.93 14.30 -8.52
CA ILE A 341 -8.48 13.31 -9.52
C ILE A 341 -9.60 12.55 -10.23
N GLY A 342 -10.88 12.88 -9.96
CA GLY A 342 -12.01 12.48 -10.80
C GLY A 342 -13.18 11.79 -10.10
N LEU A 343 -13.11 11.51 -8.80
CA LEU A 343 -14.19 10.84 -8.05
C LEU A 343 -15.19 11.87 -7.50
N LYS A 344 -16.16 12.28 -8.32
CA LYS A 344 -17.09 13.37 -8.01
C LYS A 344 -18.46 12.84 -7.59
N ALA A 345 -19.09 12.00 -8.42
CA ALA A 345 -20.42 11.47 -8.16
C ALA A 345 -20.51 10.74 -6.81
N THR A 346 -19.47 10.00 -6.44
CA THR A 346 -19.40 9.22 -5.19
C THR A 346 -19.17 10.07 -3.92
N LEU A 347 -18.63 11.29 -4.06
CA LEU A 347 -18.12 12.12 -2.94
C LEU A 347 -18.77 13.50 -2.86
N ASP A 348 -19.85 13.73 -3.61
CA ASP A 348 -20.59 14.98 -3.66
C ASP A 348 -22.10 14.70 -3.53
N PRO A 349 -22.70 14.82 -2.33
CA PRO A 349 -24.13 14.56 -2.12
C PRO A 349 -25.05 15.55 -2.85
N ALA A 350 -24.51 16.64 -3.43
CA ALA A 350 -25.28 17.55 -4.27
C ALA A 350 -25.43 17.05 -5.72
N GLN A 351 -24.78 15.94 -6.11
CA GLN A 351 -24.92 15.37 -7.45
C GLN A 351 -25.83 14.15 -7.47
N GLU A 352 -26.94 14.26 -8.21
CA GLU A 352 -27.92 13.20 -8.50
C GLU A 352 -27.33 11.98 -9.25
N ARG A 353 -26.02 11.99 -9.55
CA ARG A 353 -25.28 10.89 -10.21
C ARG A 353 -24.62 9.92 -9.22
N GLY A 354 -24.59 10.27 -7.93
CA GLY A 354 -24.01 9.47 -6.85
C GLY A 354 -24.87 8.28 -6.44
N ASP A 355 -25.02 7.29 -7.32
CA ASP A 355 -25.82 6.10 -7.00
C ASP A 355 -25.00 5.09 -6.16
N LEU A 356 -25.23 5.13 -4.84
CA LEU A 356 -24.72 4.18 -3.85
C LEU A 356 -25.83 3.26 -3.29
N SER A 357 -26.90 3.03 -4.06
CA SER A 357 -28.04 2.18 -3.67
C SER A 357 -27.68 0.72 -3.36
N GLY A 358 -26.52 0.24 -3.81
CA GLY A 358 -25.99 -1.07 -3.42
C GLY A 358 -25.17 -1.09 -2.13
N ILE A 359 -25.05 0.04 -1.42
CA ILE A 359 -24.42 0.12 -0.08
C ILE A 359 -25.49 0.09 1.02
N ALA A 360 -26.52 0.94 0.91
CA ALA A 360 -27.65 0.91 1.83
C ALA A 360 -28.68 -0.14 1.42
N ALA A 361 -29.29 -0.83 2.39
CA ALA A 361 -30.53 -1.54 2.13
C ALA A 361 -31.66 -0.50 1.93
N GLU A 362 -32.61 -0.77 1.02
CA GLU A 362 -33.77 0.11 0.86
C GLU A 362 -34.55 0.23 2.18
N GLU A 363 -34.57 1.43 2.76
CA GLU A 363 -35.38 1.72 3.94
C GLU A 363 -36.87 1.67 3.56
N SER A 364 -37.51 0.55 3.93
CA SER A 364 -38.96 0.36 3.84
C SER A 364 -39.70 1.23 4.87
N GLY A 365 -39.56 2.55 4.78
CA GLY A 365 -40.18 3.53 5.66
C GLY A 365 -39.69 4.96 5.40
N ALA A 366 -40.63 5.88 5.13
CA ALA A 366 -40.39 7.32 4.94
C ALA A 366 -39.48 7.71 3.74
N ALA A 367 -39.86 7.25 2.54
CA ALA A 367 -39.39 7.86 1.30
C ALA A 367 -39.66 9.39 1.28
N GLY A 368 -38.59 10.20 1.28
CA GLY A 368 -38.66 11.64 0.97
C GLY A 368 -37.89 12.62 1.89
N THR A 369 -37.34 12.20 3.03
CA THR A 369 -36.84 13.17 4.05
C THR A 369 -35.33 13.19 4.27
N LEU A 370 -34.56 12.21 3.80
CA LEU A 370 -33.11 12.15 3.92
C LEU A 370 -32.43 12.23 2.54
N PRO A 371 -31.26 12.89 2.42
CA PRO A 371 -30.51 12.89 1.18
C PRO A 371 -30.04 11.46 0.82
N PRO A 372 -29.71 11.20 -0.47
CA PRO A 372 -29.05 9.97 -0.89
C PRO A 372 -27.82 9.66 -0.03
N LEU A 373 -27.49 8.38 0.15
CA LEU A 373 -26.30 8.00 0.91
C LEU A 373 -25.04 8.44 0.14
N SER A 374 -24.20 9.23 0.79
CA SER A 374 -22.86 9.61 0.34
C SER A 374 -21.79 9.04 1.28
N ILE A 375 -20.53 9.04 0.83
CA ILE A 375 -19.39 8.82 1.72
C ILE A 375 -18.94 10.18 2.23
N ASP A 376 -19.03 10.39 3.54
CA ASP A 376 -18.76 11.67 4.18
C ASP A 376 -17.26 11.94 4.39
N GLY A 377 -16.46 10.87 4.49
CA GLY A 377 -15.01 10.97 4.62
C GLY A 377 -14.28 9.66 4.29
N ILE A 378 -13.07 9.80 3.75
CA ILE A 378 -12.13 8.70 3.50
C ILE A 378 -10.84 9.03 4.26
N CYS A 379 -10.74 8.55 5.49
CA CYS A 379 -9.66 8.86 6.41
C CYS A 379 -8.56 7.81 6.28
N HIS A 380 -7.39 8.22 5.82
CA HIS A 380 -6.24 7.34 5.60
C HIS A 380 -5.06 7.71 6.50
N LYS A 381 -4.52 6.71 7.22
CA LYS A 381 -3.27 6.85 7.97
C LYS A 381 -2.25 5.78 7.60
N ALA A 382 -1.05 6.24 7.23
CA ALA A 382 0.08 5.40 6.87
C ALA A 382 1.29 5.74 7.75
N VAL A 383 1.98 4.71 8.23
CA VAL A 383 3.25 4.84 8.95
C VAL A 383 4.30 3.94 8.29
N ILE A 384 5.47 4.50 8.00
CA ILE A 384 6.64 3.76 7.53
C ILE A 384 7.89 4.22 8.27
N GLU A 385 8.78 3.29 8.57
CA GLU A 385 10.12 3.56 9.11
C GLU A 385 11.18 2.91 8.24
N VAL A 386 12.35 3.52 8.11
CA VAL A 386 13.49 2.99 7.36
C VAL A 386 14.73 3.18 8.21
N ASN A 387 15.36 2.07 8.59
CA ASN A 387 16.57 2.00 9.40
C ASN A 387 17.52 0.89 8.89
N GLU A 388 18.62 0.65 9.60
CA GLU A 388 19.71 -0.19 9.12
C GLU A 388 19.36 -1.67 9.04
N GLU A 389 18.45 -2.16 9.89
CA GLU A 389 17.99 -3.54 9.88
C GLU A 389 16.90 -3.78 8.84
N GLY A 390 16.10 -2.76 8.54
CA GLY A 390 14.88 -2.89 7.75
C GLY A 390 13.95 -1.70 7.86
N THR A 391 12.68 -1.98 7.71
CA THR A 391 11.60 -1.24 8.33
C THR A 391 11.31 -1.94 9.65
N GLU A 392 12.17 -1.69 10.65
CA GLU A 392 12.21 -2.38 11.96
C GLU A 392 12.36 -3.93 11.89
N ALA A 393 12.40 -4.68 13.00
CA ALA A 393 13.26 -4.62 14.20
C ALA A 393 12.97 -5.92 14.99
N ALA A 394 13.93 -6.68 15.53
CA ALA A 394 15.39 -6.62 15.42
C ALA A 394 15.99 -8.04 15.38
N ALA A 395 17.32 -8.17 15.17
CA ALA A 395 18.22 -9.35 15.36
C ALA A 395 19.08 -9.67 14.13
N VAL A 396 20.37 -9.93 14.38
CA VAL A 396 21.50 -9.88 13.44
C VAL A 396 22.03 -11.28 13.09
N THR A 397 22.23 -11.55 11.80
CA THR A 397 23.18 -12.58 11.32
C THR A 397 23.80 -12.14 9.99
N CYS A 398 25.12 -11.93 9.93
CA CYS A 398 25.82 -11.49 8.71
C CYS A 398 26.47 -12.66 7.97
N ALA A 399 26.07 -12.91 6.72
CA ALA A 399 26.74 -13.84 5.81
C ALA A 399 27.74 -13.11 4.90
N ARG A 400 28.97 -13.64 4.76
CA ARG A 400 29.99 -13.14 3.82
C ARG A 400 29.92 -13.91 2.51
N ALA A 401 29.65 -13.23 1.39
CA ALA A 401 29.72 -13.81 0.05
C ALA A 401 31.13 -13.68 -0.56
N GLY A 402 31.56 -14.73 -1.26
CA GLY A 402 32.88 -14.84 -1.90
C GLY A 402 33.07 -13.97 -3.15
N ARG A 403 34.28 -14.04 -3.72
CA ARG A 403 34.78 -13.13 -4.76
C ARG A 403 35.20 -13.91 -6.01
N GLU A 404 34.58 -13.61 -7.15
CA GLU A 404 35.10 -13.99 -8.47
C GLU A 404 35.27 -12.77 -9.37
N ALA A 405 36.11 -12.90 -10.39
CA ALA A 405 36.70 -11.79 -11.12
C ALA A 405 36.28 -11.75 -12.59
N SER A 406 35.92 -10.54 -13.03
CA SER A 406 36.09 -10.04 -14.38
C SER A 406 36.45 -8.56 -14.26
N LEU A 407 36.95 -7.93 -15.33
CA LEU A 407 37.34 -6.51 -15.32
C LEU A 407 36.20 -5.67 -14.72
N PRO A 408 36.39 -5.05 -13.54
CA PRO A 408 35.28 -4.48 -12.81
C PRO A 408 34.81 -3.23 -13.53
N ALA A 409 33.54 -3.23 -13.96
CA ALA A 409 32.83 -2.00 -14.26
C ALA A 409 33.03 -1.00 -13.09
N PRO A 410 33.17 0.30 -13.37
CA PRO A 410 33.37 1.30 -12.32
C PRO A 410 32.26 1.19 -11.27
N PRO A 411 32.57 1.31 -9.97
CA PRO A 411 31.55 1.25 -8.93
C PRO A 411 30.46 2.31 -9.17
N VAL A 412 29.21 1.94 -8.93
CA VAL A 412 28.08 2.87 -9.05
C VAL A 412 27.85 3.56 -7.71
N ASP A 413 27.85 4.89 -7.70
CA ASP A 413 27.52 5.67 -6.51
C ASP A 413 26.02 5.99 -6.48
N PHE A 414 25.40 5.72 -5.33
CA PHE A 414 24.00 6.00 -5.04
C PHE A 414 23.93 6.75 -3.70
N VAL A 415 23.82 8.07 -3.78
CA VAL A 415 23.89 8.98 -2.63
C VAL A 415 22.57 9.73 -2.54
N ALA A 416 21.64 9.23 -1.73
CA ALA A 416 20.36 9.87 -1.50
C ALA A 416 20.48 11.05 -0.51
N ASP A 417 21.32 12.03 -0.84
CA ASP A 417 21.56 13.26 -0.07
C ASP A 417 20.62 14.41 -0.43
N HIS A 418 19.53 14.13 -1.16
CA HIS A 418 18.54 15.08 -1.63
C HIS A 418 17.22 14.35 -1.96
N PRO A 419 16.11 15.07 -2.20
CA PRO A 419 14.77 14.50 -2.33
C PRO A 419 14.60 13.39 -3.36
N PHE A 420 13.94 12.31 -2.92
CA PHE A 420 13.73 11.10 -3.70
C PHE A 420 12.31 10.55 -3.52
N ALA A 421 11.84 9.80 -4.52
CA ALA A 421 10.63 9.01 -4.41
C ALA A 421 10.96 7.58 -3.97
N PHE A 422 10.03 6.90 -3.29
CA PHE A 422 10.15 5.48 -3.01
C PHE A 422 8.82 4.75 -3.24
N PHE A 423 8.94 3.49 -3.63
CA PHE A 423 7.82 2.56 -3.79
C PHE A 423 8.14 1.25 -3.08
N LEU A 424 7.24 0.80 -2.21
CA LEU A 424 7.29 -0.52 -1.61
C LEU A 424 6.40 -1.46 -2.42
N MET A 425 7.01 -2.44 -3.08
CA MET A 425 6.37 -3.35 -4.01
C MET A 425 6.16 -4.72 -3.37
N GLU A 426 5.00 -5.34 -3.60
CA GLU A 426 4.85 -6.80 -3.53
C GLU A 426 5.17 -7.35 -4.93
N GLU A 427 6.18 -8.20 -5.01
CA GLU A 427 6.89 -8.47 -6.27
C GLU A 427 6.29 -9.60 -7.10
N VAL A 428 5.38 -10.41 -6.52
CA VAL A 428 4.70 -11.49 -7.26
C VAL A 428 3.50 -10.95 -8.05
N SER A 429 2.73 -10.03 -7.47
CA SER A 429 1.61 -9.34 -8.13
C SER A 429 2.01 -8.04 -8.82
N GLY A 430 3.16 -7.45 -8.46
CA GLY A 430 3.56 -6.11 -8.89
C GLY A 430 2.73 -4.99 -8.24
N ALA A 431 2.11 -5.24 -7.08
CA ALA A 431 1.28 -4.25 -6.40
C ALA A 431 2.13 -3.22 -5.63
N VAL A 432 1.78 -1.94 -5.73
CA VAL A 432 2.38 -0.86 -4.93
C VAL A 432 1.72 -0.82 -3.54
N VAL A 433 2.41 -1.37 -2.54
CA VAL A 433 1.94 -1.43 -1.15
C VAL A 433 2.12 -0.06 -0.46
N PHE A 434 3.25 0.62 -0.66
CA PHE A 434 3.45 2.00 -0.21
C PHE A 434 4.07 2.85 -1.32
N ALA A 435 3.72 4.12 -1.36
CA ALA A 435 4.38 5.12 -2.20
C ALA A 435 4.67 6.37 -1.36
N GLY A 436 5.78 7.05 -1.65
CA GLY A 436 6.11 8.28 -0.95
C GLY A 436 7.22 9.10 -1.58
N CYS A 437 7.37 10.32 -1.07
CA CYS A 437 8.40 11.29 -1.42
C CYS A 437 9.05 11.79 -0.12
N VAL A 438 10.36 11.63 -0.02
CA VAL A 438 11.17 12.15 1.11
C VAL A 438 11.71 13.51 0.68
N LEU A 439 11.20 14.58 1.28
CA LEU A 439 11.65 15.97 1.09
C LEU A 439 12.56 16.44 2.22
N ASP A 440 12.43 15.85 3.41
CA ASP A 440 13.21 16.14 4.61
C ASP A 440 13.21 14.89 5.51
N PRO A 441 14.27 14.06 5.56
CA PRO A 441 14.27 12.81 6.34
C PRO A 441 14.19 13.01 7.85
N THR A 442 14.20 14.25 8.35
CA THR A 442 14.08 14.57 9.78
C THR A 442 12.63 14.75 10.27
N LYS A 443 11.64 14.62 9.37
CA LYS A 443 10.20 14.86 9.61
C LYS A 443 9.30 13.64 9.41
#